data_AF-A0A6I9RSK6-F1
#
_entry.id   AF-A0A6I9RSK6-F1
#
_cell.length_a   1.000
_cell.length_b   1.000
_cell.length_c   1.000
_cell.angle_alpha   90.00
_cell.angle_beta   90.00
_cell.angle_gamma   90.00
#
_symmetry.space_group_name_H-M   'P 1'
#
loop_
_entity.id
_entity.type
_entity.pdbx_description
1 polymer ?
#
loop_
_entity_poly.entity_id
_entity_poly.type
_entity_poly.pdbx_seq_one_letter_code
_entity_poly.pdbx_strand_id
1 'polypeptide(L)'
;MKVHPNAAAPALELPMPAISCRGGVGGRQEVAVLTVWRKSLLFNCSGFTVFDANGSLVFRVDNYGSDSKGEVVLMDAAGKPLLTIRRKLSLGDHWLIHNGEEAVNPRFSVKKHVNLFNSKALAHVAPCSGGGGVDYEVEGSYSQRCCAVYDEQRRPVVKVHRKEPTASGVAFGTDVFRLVVQAELDTSLAMAIVIVLDQMF
;
A
#
# COMPACT_ATOMS: atom_id res chain seq x y z
N MET A 1 55.37 -44.46 7.84
CA MET A 1 54.18 -43.70 8.27
C MET A 1 54.34 -42.25 7.84
N LYS A 2 53.42 -41.71 7.03
CA LYS A 2 52.71 -40.44 7.29
C LYS A 2 51.73 -40.15 6.14
N VAL A 3 50.45 -40.43 6.44
CA VAL A 3 49.20 -39.81 5.96
C VAL A 3 49.24 -38.84 4.76
N HIS A 4 48.49 -39.20 3.72
CA HIS A 4 47.63 -38.27 2.97
C HIS A 4 46.24 -38.26 3.66
N PRO A 5 45.27 -37.34 3.42
CA PRO A 5 45.12 -36.44 2.26
C PRO A 5 44.58 -35.03 2.62
N ASN A 6 44.37 -34.15 1.64
CA ASN A 6 43.03 -33.65 1.29
C ASN A 6 43.13 -32.71 0.09
N ALA A 7 42.50 -33.07 -1.03
CA ALA A 7 42.38 -32.22 -2.20
C ALA A 7 41.19 -31.28 -2.00
N ALA A 8 41.46 -29.97 -1.93
CA ALA A 8 40.43 -28.95 -1.97
C ALA A 8 39.97 -28.74 -3.41
N ALA A 9 38.65 -28.82 -3.64
CA ALA A 9 38.00 -28.43 -4.89
C ALA A 9 38.11 -26.89 -5.09
N PRO A 10 38.14 -26.38 -6.32
CA PRO A 10 38.24 -24.95 -6.57
C PRO A 10 36.90 -24.27 -6.25
N ALA A 11 36.96 -23.17 -5.50
CA ALA A 11 35.82 -22.28 -5.30
C ALA A 11 35.49 -21.57 -6.63
N LEU A 12 34.26 -21.75 -7.10
CA LEU A 12 33.71 -20.96 -8.20
C LEU A 12 33.47 -19.53 -7.69
N GLU A 13 34.33 -18.60 -8.10
CA GLU A 13 34.12 -17.18 -7.88
C GLU A 13 32.96 -16.68 -8.77
N LEU A 14 31.92 -16.14 -8.13
CA LEU A 14 30.89 -15.37 -8.82
C LEU A 14 31.34 -13.90 -8.89
N PRO A 15 31.26 -13.22 -10.05
CA PRO A 15 31.73 -11.85 -10.18
C PRO A 15 30.79 -10.88 -9.46
N MET A 16 31.34 -10.08 -8.54
CA MET A 16 30.67 -8.90 -8.00
C MET A 16 30.57 -7.82 -9.08
N PRO A 17 29.40 -7.19 -9.30
CA PRO A 17 29.35 -6.00 -10.13
C PRO A 17 29.90 -4.81 -9.34
N ALA A 18 31.01 -4.25 -9.84
CA ALA A 18 31.54 -2.97 -9.37
C ALA A 18 30.53 -1.86 -9.70
N ILE A 19 29.93 -1.26 -8.67
CA ILE A 19 29.14 -0.04 -8.81
C ILE A 19 30.11 1.12 -9.00
N SER A 20 30.26 1.55 -10.25
CA SER A 20 30.96 2.79 -10.60
C SER A 20 30.08 3.98 -10.24
N CYS A 21 30.51 4.73 -9.23
CA CYS A 21 29.92 6.01 -8.87
C CYS A 21 30.18 7.02 -9.98
N ARG A 22 29.15 7.40 -10.75
CA ARG A 22 29.12 8.68 -11.46
C ARG A 22 27.74 9.30 -11.33
N GLY A 23 27.75 10.49 -10.71
CA GLY A 23 26.58 11.30 -10.49
C GLY A 23 25.92 11.74 -11.80
N GLY A 24 24.59 11.75 -11.75
CA GLY A 24 23.72 12.46 -12.67
C GLY A 24 22.50 12.88 -11.86
N VAL A 25 22.41 14.18 -11.55
CA VAL A 25 21.19 14.80 -11.03
C VAL A 25 20.19 14.85 -12.18
N GLY A 26 19.44 13.76 -12.31
CA GLY A 26 18.19 13.69 -13.06
C GLY A 26 17.24 12.95 -12.14
N GLY A 27 16.32 13.69 -11.49
CA GLY A 27 15.36 13.13 -10.56
C GLY A 27 14.49 12.09 -11.26
N ARG A 28 14.92 10.83 -11.23
CA ARG A 28 14.11 9.70 -11.66
C ARG A 28 13.02 9.59 -10.60
N GLN A 29 11.84 10.09 -10.92
CA GLN A 29 10.64 9.91 -10.12
C GLN A 29 10.48 8.39 -9.88
N GLU A 30 10.77 7.95 -8.66
CA GLU A 30 10.94 6.54 -8.35
C GLU A 30 9.60 5.92 -8.01
N VAL A 31 9.29 4.81 -8.69
CA VAL A 31 8.10 4.01 -8.42
C VAL A 31 8.31 3.28 -7.09
N ALA A 32 7.50 3.59 -6.09
CA ALA A 32 7.55 2.90 -4.81
C ALA A 32 6.85 1.55 -4.94
N VAL A 33 7.52 0.48 -4.50
CA VAL A 33 6.90 -0.84 -4.42
C VAL A 33 6.90 -1.34 -2.99
N LEU A 34 5.70 -1.49 -2.45
CA LEU A 34 5.45 -1.88 -1.07
C LEU A 34 4.87 -3.29 -0.99
N THR A 35 5.26 -4.04 0.03
CA THR A 35 4.60 -5.28 0.44
C THR A 35 3.63 -4.94 1.55
N VAL A 36 2.33 -5.13 1.31
CA VAL A 36 1.28 -4.94 2.30
C VAL A 36 0.88 -6.30 2.87
N TRP A 37 0.91 -6.42 4.20
CA TRP A 37 0.40 -7.56 4.93
C TRP A 37 -0.79 -7.12 5.78
N ARG A 38 -1.97 -7.70 5.53
CA ARG A 38 -3.20 -7.49 6.30
C ARG A 38 -3.12 -8.23 7.65
N LYS A 39 -2.19 -7.79 8.49
CA LYS A 39 -1.98 -8.27 9.85
C LYS A 39 -1.43 -7.11 10.70
N SER A 40 -2.02 -6.93 11.88
CA SER A 40 -1.55 -5.99 12.89
C SER A 40 -0.31 -6.53 13.61
N LEU A 41 0.52 -5.63 14.15
CA LEU A 41 1.64 -5.99 15.03
C LEU A 41 1.20 -6.35 16.45
N LEU A 42 -0.02 -5.97 16.83
CA LEU A 42 -0.55 -6.17 18.17
C LEU A 42 -1.40 -7.45 18.23
N PHE A 43 -1.24 -8.20 19.33
CA PHE A 43 -2.04 -9.40 19.56
C PHE A 43 -3.54 -9.05 19.65
N ASN A 44 -4.38 -9.89 19.05
CA ASN A 44 -5.84 -9.73 19.00
C ASN A 44 -6.34 -8.42 18.33
N CYS A 45 -5.49 -7.74 17.55
CA CYS A 45 -5.87 -6.59 16.75
C CYS A 45 -5.94 -6.97 15.26
N SER A 46 -6.72 -6.21 14.49
CA SER A 46 -6.71 -6.28 13.02
C SER A 46 -6.02 -5.05 12.45
N GLY A 47 -5.51 -5.13 11.23
CA GLY A 47 -4.80 -3.99 10.65
C GLY A 47 -3.84 -4.38 9.54
N PHE A 48 -2.84 -3.53 9.32
CA PHE A 48 -1.88 -3.65 8.24
C PHE A 48 -0.46 -3.41 8.72
N THR A 49 0.47 -4.13 8.13
CA THR A 49 1.91 -3.90 8.21
C THR A 49 2.46 -3.79 6.80
N VAL A 50 3.19 -2.71 6.53
CA VAL A 50 3.65 -2.38 5.18
C VAL A 50 5.15 -2.25 5.17
N PHE A 51 5.79 -2.94 4.24
CA PHE A 51 7.24 -2.99 4.09
C PHE A 51 7.66 -2.42 2.74
N ASP A 52 8.79 -1.72 2.71
CA ASP A 52 9.43 -1.30 1.46
C ASP A 52 10.14 -2.46 0.74
N ALA A 53 10.81 -2.14 -0.36
CA ALA A 53 11.59 -3.12 -1.14
C ALA A 53 12.80 -3.68 -0.37
N ASN A 54 13.29 -2.96 0.65
CA ASN A 54 14.40 -3.38 1.50
C ASN A 54 13.93 -4.25 2.68
N GLY A 55 12.62 -4.43 2.86
CA GLY A 55 12.03 -5.14 3.99
C GLY A 55 11.91 -4.29 5.26
N SER A 56 12.10 -2.98 5.17
CA SER A 56 11.91 -2.06 6.28
C SER A 56 10.43 -1.75 6.47
N LEU A 57 9.95 -1.78 7.71
CA LEU A 57 8.60 -1.33 8.05
C LEU A 57 8.49 0.16 7.71
N VAL A 58 7.50 0.53 6.90
CA VAL A 58 7.23 1.93 6.53
C VAL A 58 5.90 2.43 7.10
N PHE A 59 4.90 1.55 7.16
CA PHE A 59 3.61 1.87 7.76
C PHE A 59 3.09 0.76 8.63
N ARG A 60 2.34 1.15 9.65
CA ARG A 60 1.53 0.26 10.46
C ARG A 60 0.12 0.85 10.64
N VAL A 61 -0.84 -0.04 10.74
CA VAL A 61 -2.22 0.24 11.06
C VAL A 61 -2.62 -0.78 12.09
N ASP A 62 -3.04 -0.32 13.26
CA ASP A 62 -3.54 -1.17 14.32
C ASP A 62 -4.96 -0.72 14.67
N ASN A 63 -5.92 -1.61 14.48
CA ASN A 63 -7.32 -1.36 14.84
C ASN A 63 -7.62 -2.09 16.15
N TYR A 64 -7.80 -1.29 17.21
CA TYR A 64 -8.11 -1.74 18.55
C TYR A 64 -9.60 -2.13 18.63
N GLY A 65 -9.88 -3.30 19.22
CA GLY A 65 -11.19 -3.98 19.34
C GLY A 65 -12.49 -3.17 19.13
N SER A 66 -13.34 -3.72 18.25
CA SER A 66 -14.82 -3.61 18.04
C SER A 66 -15.57 -2.28 18.04
N ASP A 67 -15.13 -1.22 18.72
CA ASP A 67 -15.93 0.01 18.91
C ASP A 67 -15.51 1.19 18.01
N SER A 68 -14.36 1.11 17.35
CA SER A 68 -13.84 2.11 16.40
C SER A 68 -14.23 1.83 14.95
N LYS A 69 -15.39 1.22 14.66
CA LYS A 69 -15.82 0.86 13.29
C LYS A 69 -15.93 2.04 12.30
N GLY A 70 -15.71 3.26 12.77
CA GLY A 70 -15.73 4.48 11.98
C GLY A 70 -14.39 5.19 11.88
N GLU A 71 -13.29 4.70 12.46
CA GLU A 71 -12.00 5.42 12.40
C GLU A 71 -10.81 4.47 12.35
N VAL A 72 -9.87 4.76 11.44
CA VAL A 72 -8.63 4.01 11.26
C VAL A 72 -7.47 5.00 11.12
N VAL A 73 -6.37 4.76 11.82
CA VAL A 73 -5.19 5.63 11.77
C VAL A 73 -4.06 4.90 11.03
N LEU A 74 -3.53 5.53 9.99
CA LEU A 74 -2.30 5.13 9.33
C LEU A 74 -1.12 5.79 10.04
N MET A 75 -0.18 4.98 10.51
CA MET A 75 0.99 5.44 11.24
C MET A 75 2.28 5.10 10.50
N ASP A 76 3.34 5.84 10.77
CA ASP A 76 4.70 5.48 10.36
C ASP A 76 5.23 4.29 11.18
N ALA A 77 6.46 3.86 10.87
CA ALA A 77 7.12 2.76 11.58
C ALA A 77 7.28 2.97 13.09
N ALA A 78 7.42 4.23 13.52
CA ALA A 78 7.56 4.60 14.94
C ALA A 78 6.20 4.70 15.66
N GLY A 79 5.09 4.58 14.95
CA GLY A 79 3.73 4.73 15.50
C GLY A 79 3.23 6.17 15.52
N LYS A 80 3.89 7.10 14.83
CA LYS A 80 3.39 8.47 14.68
C LYS A 80 2.24 8.48 13.65
N PRO A 81 1.09 9.06 13.96
CA PRO A 81 -0.02 9.19 13.02
C PRO A 81 0.35 10.05 11.80
N LEU A 82 0.04 9.54 10.62
CA LEU A 82 0.23 10.23 9.34
C LEU A 82 -1.11 10.66 8.76
N LEU A 83 -2.09 9.76 8.73
CA LEU A 83 -3.43 10.02 8.22
C LEU A 83 -4.49 9.39 9.13
N THR A 84 -5.61 10.06 9.29
CA THR A 84 -6.80 9.53 9.97
C THR A 84 -7.92 9.33 8.95
N ILE A 85 -8.49 8.13 8.92
CA ILE A 85 -9.47 7.69 7.93
C ILE A 85 -10.77 7.43 8.67
N ARG A 86 -11.80 8.25 8.39
CA ARG A 86 -13.04 8.25 9.16
C ARG A 86 -14.25 7.97 8.30
N ARG A 87 -15.11 7.05 8.73
CA ARG A 87 -16.41 6.77 8.10
C ARG A 87 -17.34 7.95 8.36
N LYS A 88 -17.92 8.49 7.29
CA LYS A 88 -19.00 9.47 7.39
C LYS A 88 -20.31 8.73 7.58
N LEU A 89 -21.06 9.07 8.64
CA LEU A 89 -22.41 8.55 8.88
C LEU A 89 -23.38 9.16 7.86
N SER A 90 -23.40 8.61 6.64
CA SER A 90 -24.29 9.00 5.55
C SER A 90 -24.83 7.76 4.83
N LEU A 91 -25.81 7.95 3.93
CA LEU A 91 -26.28 6.87 3.06
C LEU A 91 -25.12 6.39 2.16
N GLY A 92 -24.79 5.10 2.21
CA GLY A 92 -23.70 4.47 1.45
C GLY A 92 -22.35 4.42 2.18
N ASP A 93 -21.39 3.69 1.59
CA ASP A 93 -20.04 3.59 2.13
C ASP A 93 -19.22 4.81 1.71
N HIS A 94 -19.08 5.77 2.63
CA HIS A 94 -18.39 7.03 2.42
C HIS A 94 -17.39 7.27 3.55
N TRP A 95 -16.14 7.52 3.17
CA TRP A 95 -15.01 7.72 4.06
C TRP A 95 -14.31 9.03 3.76
N LEU A 96 -13.68 9.61 4.79
CA LEU A 96 -12.92 10.84 4.74
C LEU A 96 -11.48 10.56 5.17
N ILE A 97 -10.52 11.17 4.50
CA ILE A 97 -9.08 11.04 4.81
C ILE A 97 -8.59 12.40 5.30
N HIS A 98 -8.00 12.42 6.48
CA HIS A 98 -7.52 13.60 7.19
C HIS A 98 -6.00 13.53 7.39
N ASN A 99 -5.33 14.68 7.50
CA ASN A 99 -3.91 14.72 7.85
C ASN A 99 -3.71 14.57 9.36
N GLY A 100 -2.71 13.78 9.75
CA GLY A 100 -2.38 13.54 11.17
C GLY A 100 -3.57 13.00 11.95
N GLU A 101 -3.76 13.50 13.17
CA GLU A 101 -4.89 13.18 14.06
C GLU A 101 -6.06 14.19 13.92
N GLU A 102 -5.95 15.18 13.02
CA GLU A 102 -6.91 16.28 12.96
C GLU A 102 -8.20 15.90 12.24
N ALA A 103 -9.30 15.73 12.96
CA ALA A 103 -10.60 15.37 12.38
C ALA A 103 -11.39 16.55 11.76
N VAL A 104 -10.80 17.74 11.64
CA VAL A 104 -11.55 18.97 11.28
C VAL A 104 -11.65 19.16 9.77
N ASN A 105 -10.53 19.02 9.04
CA ASN A 105 -10.45 19.33 7.62
C ASN A 105 -10.04 18.10 6.80
N PRO A 106 -11.00 17.38 6.19
CA PRO A 106 -10.66 16.25 5.33
C PRO A 106 -9.91 16.74 4.09
N ARG A 107 -8.89 15.99 3.68
CA ARG A 107 -8.13 16.19 2.45
C ARG A 107 -8.83 15.53 1.27
N PHE A 108 -9.32 14.30 1.47
CA PHE A 108 -10.03 13.53 0.44
C PHE A 108 -11.29 12.88 1.00
N SER A 109 -12.23 12.62 0.11
CA SER A 109 -13.42 11.80 0.31
C SER A 109 -13.36 10.60 -0.60
N VAL A 110 -13.67 9.43 -0.07
CA VAL A 110 -13.72 8.18 -0.81
C VAL A 110 -15.13 7.63 -0.72
N LYS A 111 -15.79 7.48 -1.86
CA LYS A 111 -17.16 6.98 -1.96
C LYS A 111 -17.17 5.68 -2.75
N LYS A 112 -17.79 4.65 -2.18
CA LYS A 112 -18.05 3.41 -2.91
C LYS A 112 -18.97 3.71 -4.08
N HIS A 113 -18.61 3.19 -5.25
CA HIS A 113 -19.47 3.28 -6.41
C HIS A 113 -20.64 2.30 -6.23
N VAL A 114 -21.88 2.78 -6.32
CA VAL A 114 -23.08 1.95 -6.21
C VAL A 114 -23.55 1.63 -7.61
N ASN A 115 -23.54 0.34 -7.97
CA ASN A 115 -23.77 -0.15 -9.34
C ASN A 115 -25.23 0.02 -9.81
N LEU A 116 -25.66 1.24 -10.12
CA LEU A 116 -26.90 1.49 -10.87
C LEU A 116 -26.71 1.32 -12.39
N PHE A 117 -25.47 1.40 -12.89
CA PHE A 117 -25.11 1.20 -14.29
C PHE A 117 -23.83 0.36 -14.36
N ASN A 118 -23.58 -0.31 -15.50
CA ASN A 118 -22.47 -1.23 -15.78
C ASN A 118 -21.06 -0.58 -15.74
N SER A 119 -20.75 0.18 -14.69
CA SER A 119 -19.45 0.79 -14.46
C SER A 119 -18.47 -0.23 -13.88
N LYS A 120 -17.22 -0.15 -14.32
CA LYS A 120 -16.10 -0.94 -13.79
C LYS A 120 -15.48 -0.33 -12.52
N ALA A 121 -15.97 0.85 -12.11
CA ALA A 121 -15.49 1.58 -10.96
C ALA A 121 -15.97 0.94 -9.65
N LEU A 122 -15.04 0.76 -8.70
CA LEU A 122 -15.27 0.31 -7.34
C LEU A 122 -15.54 1.48 -6.39
N ALA A 123 -14.79 2.57 -6.57
CA ALA A 123 -14.84 3.75 -5.70
C ALA A 123 -14.33 4.99 -6.43
N HIS A 124 -14.79 6.15 -5.97
CA HIS A 124 -14.31 7.47 -6.40
C HIS A 124 -13.62 8.16 -5.23
N VAL A 125 -12.44 8.73 -5.48
CA VAL A 125 -11.64 9.49 -4.51
C VAL A 125 -11.59 10.94 -4.99
N ALA A 126 -12.21 11.85 -4.25
CA ALA A 126 -12.29 13.27 -4.58
C ALA A 126 -11.63 14.13 -3.51
N PRO A 127 -10.91 15.21 -3.85
CA PRO A 127 -10.43 16.18 -2.89
C PRO A 127 -11.61 16.91 -2.24
N CYS A 128 -11.52 17.21 -0.94
CA CYS A 128 -12.61 17.90 -0.22
C CYS A 128 -12.50 19.43 -0.27
N SER A 129 -11.31 19.98 -0.55
CA SER A 129 -11.08 21.42 -0.65
C SER A 129 -11.04 21.84 -2.12
N GLY A 130 -11.73 22.95 -2.47
CA GLY A 130 -11.87 23.45 -3.85
C GLY A 130 -10.58 23.98 -4.51
N GLY A 131 -9.40 23.65 -3.97
CA GLY A 131 -8.10 24.02 -4.51
C GLY A 131 -7.49 22.88 -5.31
N GLY A 132 -7.88 22.72 -6.58
CA GLY A 132 -7.11 22.05 -7.64
C GLY A 132 -6.58 20.64 -7.35
N GLY A 133 -7.21 19.88 -6.45
CA GLY A 133 -6.84 18.48 -6.21
C GLY A 133 -7.28 17.60 -7.38
N VAL A 134 -6.54 16.50 -7.60
CA VAL A 134 -6.84 15.52 -8.66
C VAL A 134 -7.88 14.52 -8.16
N ASP A 135 -8.90 14.27 -8.97
CA ASP A 135 -9.86 13.18 -8.77
C ASP A 135 -9.23 11.83 -9.18
N TYR A 136 -9.58 10.78 -8.44
CA TYR A 136 -9.17 9.42 -8.79
C TYR A 136 -10.32 8.44 -8.84
N GLU A 137 -10.20 7.48 -9.74
CA GLU A 137 -11.14 6.37 -9.89
C GLU A 137 -10.44 5.05 -9.58
N VAL A 138 -11.09 4.20 -8.77
CA VAL A 138 -10.61 2.85 -8.47
C VAL A 138 -11.36 1.86 -9.35
N GLU A 139 -10.66 1.02 -10.10
CA GLU A 139 -11.27 -0.07 -10.90
C GLU A 139 -10.69 -1.45 -10.54
N GLY A 140 -11.42 -2.51 -10.89
CA GLY A 140 -10.98 -3.90 -10.79
C GLY A 140 -11.66 -4.66 -9.65
N SER A 141 -10.90 -5.46 -8.89
CA SER A 141 -11.39 -6.23 -7.76
C SER A 141 -10.41 -6.17 -6.58
N TYR A 142 -10.81 -5.50 -5.49
CA TYR A 142 -10.00 -5.47 -4.27
C TYR A 142 -9.96 -6.84 -3.57
N SER A 143 -11.07 -7.58 -3.51
CA SER A 143 -11.12 -8.92 -2.90
C SER A 143 -10.18 -9.92 -3.57
N GLN A 144 -9.93 -9.75 -4.87
CA GLN A 144 -8.94 -10.55 -5.60
C GLN A 144 -7.54 -9.93 -5.61
N ARG A 145 -7.32 -8.77 -4.95
CA ARG A 145 -6.08 -7.98 -4.98
C ARG A 145 -5.62 -7.69 -6.42
N CYS A 146 -6.57 -7.27 -7.25
CA CYS A 146 -6.37 -6.94 -8.66
C CYS A 146 -7.16 -5.67 -8.98
N CYS A 147 -6.73 -4.55 -8.40
CA CYS A 147 -7.34 -3.25 -8.63
C CYS A 147 -6.28 -2.18 -8.87
N ALA A 148 -6.68 -1.10 -9.52
CA ALA A 148 -5.82 0.04 -9.81
C ALA A 148 -6.55 1.34 -9.54
N VAL A 149 -5.79 2.36 -9.17
CA VAL A 149 -6.24 3.74 -9.01
C VAL A 149 -5.76 4.52 -10.22
N TYR A 150 -6.69 5.23 -10.86
CA TYR A 150 -6.44 6.01 -12.06
C TYR A 150 -6.62 7.49 -11.76
N ASP A 151 -5.78 8.34 -12.33
CA ASP A 151 -5.98 9.78 -12.36
C ASP A 151 -7.01 10.20 -13.43
N GLU A 152 -7.27 11.50 -13.53
CA GLU A 152 -8.18 12.11 -14.51
C GLU A 152 -7.78 11.82 -15.97
N GLN A 153 -6.50 11.61 -16.24
CA GLN A 153 -6.00 11.24 -17.58
C GLN A 153 -6.04 9.72 -17.82
N ARG A 154 -6.70 8.96 -16.94
CA ARG A 154 -6.81 7.50 -16.99
C ARG A 154 -5.46 6.79 -16.93
N ARG A 155 -4.45 7.40 -16.31
CA ARG A 155 -3.15 6.79 -16.07
C ARG A 155 -3.17 6.05 -14.73
N PRO A 156 -2.67 4.80 -14.67
CA PRO A 156 -2.63 4.06 -13.41
C PRO A 156 -1.54 4.62 -12.49
N VAL A 157 -1.96 5.30 -11.42
CA VAL A 157 -1.07 5.89 -10.40
C VAL A 157 -0.81 4.95 -9.23
N VAL A 158 -1.71 3.99 -9.00
CA VAL A 158 -1.52 2.92 -8.01
C VAL A 158 -1.98 1.61 -8.60
N LYS A 159 -1.26 0.53 -8.31
CA LYS A 159 -1.70 -0.83 -8.61
C LYS A 159 -1.59 -1.73 -7.40
N VAL A 160 -2.63 -2.52 -7.17
CA VAL A 160 -2.72 -3.55 -6.16
C VAL A 160 -2.69 -4.90 -6.88
N HIS A 161 -1.69 -5.71 -6.56
CA HIS A 161 -1.49 -7.03 -7.16
C HIS A 161 -1.23 -8.08 -6.10
N ARG A 162 -1.72 -9.31 -6.31
CA ARG A 162 -1.34 -10.47 -5.49
C ARG A 162 0.17 -10.59 -5.41
N LYS A 163 0.68 -10.98 -4.25
CA LYS A 163 2.08 -11.32 -4.11
C LYS A 163 2.33 -12.67 -4.79
N GLU A 164 3.32 -12.73 -5.66
CA GLU A 164 3.71 -13.96 -6.35
C GLU A 164 4.14 -15.03 -5.33
N PRO A 165 3.89 -16.32 -5.62
CA PRO A 165 4.39 -17.40 -4.79
C PRO A 165 5.92 -17.33 -4.67
N THR A 166 6.43 -17.72 -3.51
CA THR A 166 7.88 -17.88 -3.32
C THR A 166 8.45 -18.98 -4.23
N ALA A 167 9.77 -19.00 -4.44
CA ALA A 167 10.45 -20.07 -5.16
C ALA A 167 10.18 -21.48 -4.57
N SER A 168 9.82 -21.56 -3.29
CA SER A 168 9.38 -22.77 -2.59
C SER A 168 7.89 -23.11 -2.79
N GLY A 169 7.17 -22.40 -3.66
CA GLY A 169 5.76 -22.65 -3.99
C GLY A 169 4.75 -22.17 -2.94
N VAL A 170 5.18 -21.46 -1.90
CA VAL A 170 4.27 -20.95 -0.86
C VAL A 170 3.51 -19.75 -1.42
N ALA A 171 2.19 -19.89 -1.54
CA ALA A 171 1.27 -18.82 -1.88
C ALA A 171 0.88 -18.01 -0.64
N PHE A 172 0.81 -16.68 -0.77
CA PHE A 172 0.54 -15.78 0.35
C PHE A 172 -0.95 -15.46 0.57
N GLY A 173 -1.85 -16.14 -0.16
CA GLY A 173 -3.28 -15.85 -0.12
C GLY A 173 -3.62 -14.41 -0.52
N THR A 174 -4.68 -13.85 0.05
CA THR A 174 -5.12 -12.45 -0.15
C THR A 174 -4.62 -11.50 0.93
N ASP A 175 -3.97 -12.02 1.97
CA ASP A 175 -3.50 -11.24 3.12
C ASP A 175 -2.17 -10.55 2.85
N VAL A 176 -1.35 -11.07 1.94
CA VAL A 176 -0.12 -10.38 1.50
C VAL A 176 -0.20 -10.05 0.02
N PHE A 177 0.01 -8.78 -0.31
CA PHE A 177 -0.07 -8.27 -1.67
C PHE A 177 0.94 -7.14 -1.91
N ARG A 178 1.14 -6.79 -3.18
CA ARG A 178 2.00 -5.68 -3.59
C ARG A 178 1.16 -4.44 -3.85
N LEU A 179 1.67 -3.31 -3.38
CA LEU A 179 1.17 -1.98 -3.67
C LEU A 179 2.27 -1.23 -4.44
N VAL A 180 2.00 -0.95 -5.71
CA VAL A 180 2.91 -0.20 -6.59
C VAL A 180 2.36 1.21 -6.72
N VAL A 181 3.15 2.21 -6.36
CA VAL A 181 2.74 3.62 -6.33
C VAL A 181 3.66 4.39 -7.26
N GLN A 182 3.07 5.11 -8.21
CA GLN A 182 3.82 6.00 -9.08
C GLN A 182 4.28 7.24 -8.31
N ALA A 183 5.38 7.83 -8.72
CA ALA A 183 6.07 8.88 -7.96
C ALA A 183 5.27 10.19 -7.81
N GLU A 184 4.24 10.38 -8.64
CA GLU A 184 3.33 11.51 -8.59
C GLU A 184 2.32 11.41 -7.43
N LEU A 185 2.13 10.21 -6.86
CA LEU A 185 1.20 9.98 -5.76
C LEU A 185 1.95 9.69 -4.45
N ASP A 186 1.53 10.38 -3.41
CA ASP A 186 2.01 10.13 -2.06
C ASP A 186 1.65 8.69 -1.59
N THR A 187 2.65 7.97 -1.08
CA THR A 187 2.48 6.57 -0.64
C THR A 187 1.53 6.43 0.54
N SER A 188 1.41 7.45 1.40
CA SER A 188 0.49 7.40 2.54
C SER A 188 -0.96 7.53 2.06
N LEU A 189 -1.23 8.38 1.07
CA LEU A 189 -2.52 8.46 0.39
C LEU A 189 -2.87 7.15 -0.34
N ALA A 190 -1.92 6.56 -1.06
CA ALA A 190 -2.12 5.26 -1.71
C ALA A 190 -2.53 4.17 -0.70
N MET A 191 -1.84 4.11 0.44
CA MET A 191 -2.19 3.18 1.52
C MET A 191 -3.54 3.51 2.16
N ALA A 192 -3.88 4.79 2.35
CA ALA A 192 -5.18 5.19 2.87
C ALA A 192 -6.34 4.73 1.96
N ILE A 193 -6.17 4.80 0.63
CA ILE A 193 -7.15 4.25 -0.32
C ILE A 193 -7.31 2.73 -0.12
N VAL A 194 -6.19 1.99 0.03
CA VAL A 194 -6.22 0.54 0.31
C VAL A 194 -6.99 0.23 1.60
N ILE A 195 -6.75 0.98 2.67
CA ILE A 195 -7.46 0.82 3.95
C ILE A 195 -8.95 1.02 3.77
N VAL A 196 -9.36 2.08 3.05
CA VAL A 196 -10.78 2.34 2.78
C VAL A 196 -11.41 1.20 1.98
N LEU A 197 -10.72 0.68 0.95
CA LEU A 197 -11.22 -0.45 0.17
C LEU A 197 -11.43 -1.70 1.04
N ASP A 198 -10.55 -1.94 2.02
CA ASP A 198 -10.71 -3.05 2.99
C ASP A 198 -11.91 -2.89 3.91
N GLN A 199 -12.32 -1.65 4.19
CA GLN A 199 -13.55 -1.39 4.94
C GLN A 199 -14.82 -1.55 4.09
N MET A 200 -14.70 -1.52 2.75
CA MET A 200 -15.82 -1.54 1.81
C MET A 200 -16.11 -2.93 1.20
N PHE A 201 -15.11 -3.81 1.10
CA PHE A 201 -15.15 -5.07 0.36
C PHE A 201 -14.46 -6.21 1.10
#